data_AF-A0A059LIN3-F1
#
_entry.id   AF-A0A059LIN3-F1
#
_cell.length_a   1.000
_cell.length_b   1.000
_cell.length_c   1.000
_cell.angle_alpha   90.00
_cell.angle_beta   90.00
_cell.angle_gamma   90.00
#
_symmetry.space_group_name_H-M   'P 1'
#
loop_
_entity.id
_entity.type
_entity.pdbx_description
1 polymer ?
#
loop_
_entity_poly.entity_id
_entity_poly.type
_entity_poly.pdbx_seq_one_letter_code
_entity_poly.pdbx_strand_id
1 'polypeptide(L)'
;MYIGSTGQRGLHHLIYEILDNAVDEMQAGAARQAWVELDLPSGWVRVRDDGRGIPTALHPTTGVSALETVLTVLHAGGKFGGQASGYGVSGGLHGVGLSVVNALSAALEVEVWREGRSLGQGAQSMQHGTEVRFRFDPAIFSSGAEFDPETVRGRLRETAFINAGAAIHFRVG
;
A
#
# COMPACT_ATOMS: atom_id res chain seq x y z
N MET A 1 9.96 -9.92 -13.27
CA MET A 1 9.05 -9.11 -14.10
C MET A 1 8.34 -8.06 -13.27
N TYR A 2 7.58 -8.43 -12.22
CA TYR A 2 6.79 -7.48 -11.42
C TYR A 2 7.59 -6.70 -10.36
N ILE A 3 8.38 -7.36 -9.52
CA ILE A 3 9.16 -6.69 -8.44
C ILE A 3 10.67 -6.57 -8.73
N GLY A 4 11.09 -6.81 -9.98
CA GLY A 4 12.48 -6.73 -10.42
C GLY A 4 13.41 -7.86 -9.96
N SER A 5 13.33 -8.31 -8.70
CA SER A 5 14.15 -9.37 -8.11
C SER A 5 13.38 -10.08 -7.00
N THR A 6 13.73 -11.31 -6.65
CA THR A 6 13.26 -12.01 -5.43
C THR A 6 14.27 -11.95 -4.28
N GLY A 7 15.36 -11.18 -4.43
CA GLY A 7 16.25 -10.83 -3.34
C GLY A 7 15.75 -9.64 -2.52
N GLN A 8 16.58 -9.17 -1.59
CA GLN A 8 16.27 -8.08 -0.65
C GLN A 8 15.68 -6.82 -1.29
N ARG A 9 16.22 -6.37 -2.43
CA ARG A 9 15.69 -5.21 -3.16
C ARG A 9 14.22 -5.38 -3.58
N GLY A 10 13.85 -6.58 -4.05
CA GLY A 10 12.46 -6.85 -4.43
C GLY A 10 11.55 -6.99 -3.21
N LEU A 11 12.09 -7.50 -2.11
CA LEU A 11 11.37 -7.57 -0.83
C LEU A 11 11.02 -6.16 -0.33
N HIS A 12 11.97 -5.24 -0.31
CA HIS A 12 11.71 -3.83 0.00
C HIS A 12 10.71 -3.19 -0.95
N HIS A 13 10.74 -3.57 -2.23
CA HIS A 13 9.82 -3.02 -3.22
C HIS A 13 8.35 -3.30 -2.90
N LEU A 14 8.04 -4.39 -2.18
CA LEU A 14 6.68 -4.63 -1.70
C LEU A 14 6.15 -3.49 -0.81
N ILE A 15 7.02 -2.91 0.03
CA ILE A 15 6.68 -1.77 0.89
C ILE A 15 6.39 -0.54 0.02
N TYR A 16 7.22 -0.33 -0.99
CA TYR A 16 7.14 0.86 -1.85
C TYR A 16 5.88 0.84 -2.70
N GLU A 17 5.47 -0.32 -3.22
CA GLU A 17 4.21 -0.46 -3.96
C GLU A 17 2.99 -0.04 -3.12
N ILE A 18 3.00 -0.34 -1.81
CA ILE A 18 1.91 0.10 -0.92
C ILE A 18 2.04 1.57 -0.56
N LEU A 19 3.24 2.03 -0.22
CA LEU A 19 3.50 3.43 0.11
C LEU A 19 3.18 4.37 -1.06
N ASP A 20 3.49 3.98 -2.29
CA ASP A 20 3.25 4.79 -3.47
C ASP A 20 1.74 5.01 -3.67
N ASN A 21 0.88 4.05 -3.27
CA ASN A 21 -0.56 4.27 -3.25
C ASN A 21 -0.98 5.34 -2.22
N ALA A 22 -0.35 5.36 -1.04
CA ALA A 22 -0.57 6.41 -0.05
C ALA A 22 -0.07 7.78 -0.55
N VAL A 23 1.06 7.82 -1.24
CA VAL A 23 1.61 9.03 -1.85
C VAL A 23 0.68 9.56 -2.94
N ASP A 24 0.07 8.69 -3.73
CA ASP A 24 -0.92 9.11 -4.74
C ASP A 24 -2.15 9.76 -4.10
N GLU A 25 -2.60 9.31 -2.92
CA GLU A 25 -3.62 10.01 -2.14
C GLU A 25 -3.13 11.39 -1.67
N MET A 26 -1.87 11.52 -1.27
CA MET A 26 -1.29 12.81 -0.87
C MET A 26 -1.19 13.79 -2.05
N GLN A 27 -0.76 13.31 -3.21
CA GLN A 27 -0.68 14.11 -4.44
C GLN A 27 -2.07 14.54 -4.93
N ALA A 28 -3.10 13.74 -4.68
CA ALA A 28 -4.49 14.11 -4.91
C ALA A 28 -5.07 15.06 -3.83
N GLY A 29 -4.30 15.42 -2.80
CA GLY A 29 -4.73 16.27 -1.68
C GLY A 29 -5.69 15.59 -0.71
N ALA A 30 -5.81 14.25 -0.79
CA ALA A 30 -6.73 13.44 -0.02
C ALA A 30 -6.10 12.84 1.25
N ALA A 31 -4.77 12.73 1.29
CA ALA A 31 -4.00 12.30 2.45
C ALA A 31 -2.97 13.35 2.86
N ARG A 32 -2.53 13.30 4.12
CA ARG A 32 -1.43 14.11 4.65
C ARG A 32 -0.37 13.26 5.32
N GLN A 33 -0.72 12.05 5.75
CA GLN A 33 0.11 11.21 6.57
C GLN A 33 0.14 9.77 6.07
N ALA A 34 1.32 9.17 6.14
CA ALA A 34 1.48 7.73 6.02
C ALA A 34 2.32 7.20 7.18
N TRP A 35 2.05 5.97 7.57
CA TRP A 35 2.80 5.23 8.59
C TRP A 35 3.33 3.95 7.96
N VAL A 36 4.63 3.71 8.12
CA VAL A 36 5.29 2.47 7.75
C VAL A 36 5.88 1.86 9.01
N GLU A 37 5.51 0.62 9.29
CA GLU A 37 5.98 -0.11 10.47
C GLU A 37 6.55 -1.46 10.06
N LEU A 38 7.77 -1.74 10.50
CA LEU A 38 8.40 -3.06 10.38
C LEU A 38 8.41 -3.71 11.75
N ASP A 39 7.65 -4.79 11.91
CA ASP A 39 7.75 -5.68 13.07
C ASP A 39 8.68 -6.84 12.67
N LEU A 40 9.99 -6.63 12.89
CA LEU A 40 11.01 -7.58 12.46
C LEU A 40 10.87 -8.94 13.15
N PRO A 41 10.55 -9.03 14.46
CA PRO A 41 10.33 -10.31 15.13
C PRO A 41 9.21 -11.16 14.52
N SER A 42 8.09 -10.54 14.13
CA SER A 42 6.94 -11.29 13.57
C SER A 42 6.98 -11.39 12.03
N GLY A 43 7.80 -10.56 11.38
CA GLY A 43 7.90 -10.42 9.92
C GLY A 43 6.78 -9.60 9.30
N TRP A 44 5.86 -9.05 10.09
CA TRP A 44 4.77 -8.21 9.59
C TRP A 44 5.29 -6.84 9.19
N VAL A 45 4.86 -6.39 8.01
CA VAL A 45 4.95 -4.99 7.61
C VAL A 45 3.56 -4.39 7.59
N ARG A 46 3.43 -3.15 8.06
CA ARG A 46 2.19 -2.37 8.02
C ARG A 46 2.47 -1.06 7.30
N VAL A 47 1.64 -0.75 6.32
CA VAL A 47 1.61 0.57 5.66
C VAL A 47 0.19 1.10 5.76
N ARG A 48 0.05 2.31 6.28
CA ARG A 48 -1.23 2.96 6.53
C ARG A 48 -1.21 4.39 6.02
N ASP A 49 -2.35 4.86 5.52
CA ASP A 49 -2.57 6.26 5.16
C ASP A 49 -3.85 6.84 5.77
N ASP A 50 -3.96 8.16 5.76
CA ASP A 50 -5.17 8.90 6.07
C ASP A 50 -5.87 9.40 4.78
N GLY A 51 -5.79 8.63 3.68
CA GLY A 51 -6.44 8.95 2.41
C GLY A 51 -7.94 8.68 2.40
N ARG A 52 -8.54 8.67 1.19
CA ARG A 52 -9.99 8.44 1.01
C ARG A 52 -10.46 7.04 1.41
N GLY A 53 -9.57 6.06 1.44
CA GLY A 53 -9.90 4.64 1.59
C GLY A 53 -10.36 3.98 0.28
N ILE A 54 -9.86 2.77 0.01
CA ILE A 54 -10.24 2.00 -1.19
C ILE A 54 -11.76 1.72 -1.18
N PRO A 55 -12.51 1.90 -2.29
CA PRO A 55 -13.94 1.62 -2.31
C PRO A 55 -14.27 0.15 -1.98
N THR A 56 -15.14 -0.06 -0.99
CA THR A 56 -15.53 -1.40 -0.50
C THR A 56 -16.95 -1.82 -0.91
N ALA A 57 -17.77 -0.89 -1.41
CA ALA A 57 -19.10 -1.21 -1.93
C ALA A 57 -19.00 -2.14 -3.16
N LEU A 58 -19.94 -3.07 -3.29
CA LEU A 58 -20.01 -3.96 -4.44
C LEU A 58 -20.31 -3.16 -5.70
N HIS A 59 -19.55 -3.41 -6.76
CA HIS A 59 -19.83 -2.82 -8.05
C HIS A 59 -21.10 -3.47 -8.67
N PRO A 60 -22.12 -2.69 -9.09
CA PRO A 60 -23.43 -3.24 -9.47
C PRO A 60 -23.39 -4.31 -10.56
N THR A 61 -22.45 -4.20 -11.50
CA THR A 61 -22.35 -5.11 -12.65
C THR A 61 -21.50 -6.35 -12.37
N THR A 62 -20.42 -6.19 -11.61
CA THR A 62 -19.43 -7.27 -11.44
C THR A 62 -19.65 -8.05 -10.15
N GLY A 63 -20.43 -7.51 -9.20
CA GLY A 63 -20.71 -8.15 -7.92
C GLY A 63 -19.52 -8.21 -6.96
N VAL A 64 -18.38 -7.63 -7.33
CA VAL A 64 -17.16 -7.56 -6.52
C VAL A 64 -16.83 -6.13 -6.14
N SER A 65 -16.19 -5.94 -4.99
CA SER A 65 -15.77 -4.60 -4.54
C SER A 65 -14.53 -4.11 -5.30
N ALA A 66 -14.27 -2.80 -5.29
CA ALA A 66 -13.01 -2.29 -5.85
C ALA A 66 -11.80 -2.79 -5.06
N LEU A 67 -11.92 -2.93 -3.74
CA LEU A 67 -10.92 -3.54 -2.86
C LEU A 67 -10.55 -4.96 -3.32
N GLU A 68 -11.55 -5.82 -3.50
CA GLU A 68 -11.33 -7.18 -3.99
C GLU A 68 -10.71 -7.19 -5.39
N THR A 69 -11.19 -6.30 -6.26
CA THR A 69 -10.68 -6.17 -7.63
C THR A 69 -9.18 -5.83 -7.65
N VAL A 70 -8.74 -4.81 -6.89
CA VAL A 70 -7.32 -4.41 -6.88
C VAL A 70 -6.40 -5.39 -6.13
N LEU A 71 -6.98 -6.29 -5.33
CA LEU A 71 -6.25 -7.37 -4.67
C LEU A 71 -6.07 -8.61 -5.55
N THR A 72 -6.97 -8.84 -6.51
CA THR A 72 -7.08 -10.14 -7.20
C THR A 72 -6.96 -10.06 -8.73
N VAL A 73 -7.10 -8.88 -9.33
CA VAL A 73 -7.06 -8.70 -10.78
C VAL A 73 -5.89 -7.81 -11.17
N LEU A 74 -4.95 -8.34 -11.96
CA LEU A 74 -3.87 -7.55 -12.54
C LEU A 74 -4.42 -6.54 -13.54
N HIS A 75 -3.78 -5.38 -13.63
CA HIS A 75 -4.17 -4.27 -14.51
C HIS A 75 -5.56 -3.69 -14.19
N ALA A 76 -5.94 -3.73 -12.91
CA ALA A 76 -7.16 -3.13 -12.41
C ALA A 76 -6.87 -2.04 -11.37
N GLY A 77 -7.58 -0.93 -11.43
CA GLY A 77 -7.36 0.20 -10.53
C GLY A 77 -8.09 1.48 -10.97
N GLY A 78 -8.20 2.43 -10.04
CA GLY A 78 -8.89 3.72 -10.28
C GLY A 78 -8.00 4.82 -10.89
N LYS A 79 -6.76 4.50 -11.23
CA LYS A 79 -5.73 5.45 -11.71
C LYS A 79 -5.67 5.56 -13.24
N PHE A 80 -6.50 4.79 -13.95
CA PHE A 80 -6.63 4.88 -15.40
C PHE A 80 -7.53 6.07 -15.78
N GLY A 81 -7.19 6.77 -16.87
CA GLY A 81 -7.97 7.91 -17.38
C GLY A 81 -7.31 9.29 -17.25
N GLY A 82 -6.04 9.36 -16.82
CA GLY A 82 -5.29 10.61 -16.74
C GLY A 82 -5.98 11.64 -15.84
N GLN A 83 -6.17 12.87 -16.33
CA GLN A 83 -6.84 13.94 -15.57
C GLN A 83 -8.32 13.66 -15.23
N ALA A 84 -8.97 12.73 -15.95
CA ALA A 84 -10.34 12.32 -15.64
C ALA A 84 -10.39 11.25 -14.53
N SER A 85 -9.24 10.69 -14.14
CA SER A 85 -9.17 9.82 -12.97
C SER A 85 -9.23 10.66 -11.69
N GLY A 86 -9.58 10.04 -10.56
CA GLY A 86 -9.50 10.68 -9.24
C GLY A 86 -8.08 11.06 -8.78
N TYR A 87 -7.08 10.91 -9.67
CA TYR A 87 -5.66 11.17 -9.48
C TYR A 87 -5.11 11.94 -10.71
N GLY A 88 -5.08 13.28 -10.63
CA GLY A 88 -4.61 14.12 -11.73
C GLY A 88 -3.14 13.87 -12.12
N VAL A 89 -2.30 13.48 -11.15
CA VAL A 89 -0.94 12.96 -11.30
C VAL A 89 -0.80 11.77 -10.35
N SER A 90 -0.20 10.68 -10.82
CA SER A 90 0.04 9.47 -10.02
C SER A 90 1.23 8.68 -10.55
N GLY A 91 2.03 8.10 -9.66
CA GLY A 91 3.11 7.17 -10.02
C GLY A 91 2.61 5.76 -10.37
N GLY A 92 1.50 5.33 -9.75
CA GLY A 92 0.93 3.99 -9.91
C GLY A 92 0.05 3.84 -11.16
N LEU A 93 0.64 3.72 -12.35
CA LEU A 93 -0.12 3.69 -13.61
C LEU A 93 -0.44 2.29 -14.15
N HIS A 94 0.17 1.25 -13.59
CA HIS A 94 0.05 -0.11 -14.14
C HIS A 94 -1.14 -0.91 -13.60
N GLY A 95 -1.68 -0.53 -12.44
CA GLY A 95 -2.77 -1.26 -11.76
C GLY A 95 -2.37 -2.67 -11.31
N VAL A 96 -1.14 -2.85 -10.82
CA VAL A 96 -0.63 -4.18 -10.40
C VAL A 96 -0.03 -4.21 -8.99
N GLY A 97 0.30 -3.08 -8.38
CA GLY A 97 1.10 -3.02 -7.14
C GLY A 97 0.53 -3.86 -6.00
N LEU A 98 -0.65 -3.50 -5.49
CA LEU A 98 -1.29 -4.20 -4.37
C LEU A 98 -1.57 -5.68 -4.68
N SER A 99 -2.04 -6.00 -5.89
CA SER A 99 -2.25 -7.39 -6.32
C SER A 99 -0.95 -8.21 -6.35
N VAL A 100 0.18 -7.60 -6.73
CA VAL A 100 1.49 -8.25 -6.71
C VAL A 100 1.96 -8.44 -5.27
N VAL A 101 1.78 -7.45 -4.39
CA VAL A 101 2.09 -7.62 -2.96
C VAL A 101 1.26 -8.76 -2.36
N ASN A 102 -0.04 -8.83 -2.66
CA ASN A 102 -0.91 -9.93 -2.23
C ASN A 102 -0.41 -11.29 -2.73
N ALA A 103 -0.10 -11.40 -4.03
CA ALA A 103 0.37 -12.65 -4.62
C ALA A 103 1.74 -13.12 -4.09
N LEU A 104 2.56 -12.21 -3.57
CA LEU A 104 3.90 -12.50 -3.04
C LEU A 104 3.94 -12.57 -1.50
N SER A 105 2.78 -12.58 -0.85
CA SER A 105 2.65 -12.63 0.60
C SER A 105 2.09 -13.97 1.06
N ALA A 106 2.67 -14.52 2.14
CA ALA A 106 2.09 -15.67 2.83
C ALA A 106 0.81 -15.30 3.60
N ALA A 107 0.69 -14.04 3.99
CA ALA A 107 -0.52 -13.46 4.58
C ALA A 107 -0.61 -11.98 4.26
N LEU A 108 -1.80 -11.49 3.93
CA LEU A 108 -2.09 -10.08 3.73
C LEU A 108 -3.46 -9.74 4.32
N GLU A 109 -3.52 -8.63 5.06
CA GLU A 109 -4.73 -8.07 5.65
C GLU A 109 -4.90 -6.64 5.13
N VAL A 110 -6.13 -6.25 4.79
CA VAL A 110 -6.48 -4.87 4.46
C VAL A 110 -7.61 -4.40 5.35
N GLU A 111 -7.42 -3.28 6.04
CA GLU A 111 -8.47 -2.55 6.74
C GLU A 111 -8.72 -1.24 6.01
N VAL A 112 -9.99 -0.92 5.78
CA VAL A 112 -10.41 0.33 5.15
C VAL A 112 -11.35 1.07 6.09
N TRP A 113 -11.03 2.34 6.32
CA TRP A 113 -11.90 3.30 7.00
C TRP A 113 -12.47 4.23 5.94
N ARG A 114 -13.81 4.31 5.87
CA ARG A 114 -14.50 5.23 4.96
C ARG A 114 -15.91 5.51 5.46
N GLU A 115 -16.37 6.75 5.30
CA GLU A 115 -17.75 7.15 5.68
C GLU A 115 -18.10 6.85 7.15
N GLY A 116 -17.12 6.93 8.06
CA GLY A 116 -17.33 6.61 9.48
C GLY A 116 -17.63 5.13 9.77
N ARG A 117 -17.39 4.23 8.81
CA ARG A 117 -17.49 2.77 8.96
C ARG A 117 -16.10 2.16 8.85
N SER A 118 -15.72 1.34 9.84
CA SER A 118 -14.51 0.51 9.79
C SER A 118 -14.89 -0.91 9.34
N LEU A 119 -14.22 -1.41 8.29
CA LEU A 119 -14.24 -2.83 7.94
C LEU A 119 -12.90 -3.43 8.39
N GLY A 120 -12.84 -3.87 9.64
CA GLY A 120 -11.64 -4.41 10.30
C GLY A 120 -11.67 -4.19 11.81
N GLN A 121 -10.84 -4.93 12.56
CA GLN A 121 -10.68 -4.78 14.00
C GLN A 121 -9.44 -3.93 14.31
N GLY A 122 -9.40 -2.63 13.99
CA GLY A 122 -8.20 -1.89 14.35
C GLY A 122 -8.03 -0.42 13.97
N ALA A 123 -8.95 0.48 14.32
CA ALA A 123 -8.62 1.84 14.81
C ALA A 123 -9.90 2.65 15.06
N GLN A 124 -10.32 2.78 16.31
CA GLN A 124 -11.50 3.59 16.69
C GLN A 124 -11.34 5.12 16.44
N SER A 125 -10.21 5.59 15.89
CA SER A 125 -9.89 7.01 15.76
C SER A 125 -9.72 7.53 14.33
N MET A 126 -9.74 6.68 13.30
CA MET A 126 -9.56 7.11 11.90
C MET A 126 -10.91 7.21 11.19
N GLN A 127 -11.21 8.39 10.63
CA GLN A 127 -12.46 8.61 9.88
C GLN A 127 -12.37 8.09 8.44
N HIS A 128 -11.17 8.10 7.86
CA HIS A 128 -10.87 7.63 6.52
C HIS A 128 -9.41 7.12 6.44
N GLY A 129 -9.15 6.19 5.52
CA GLY A 129 -7.80 5.69 5.24
C GLY A 129 -7.78 4.23 4.79
N THR A 130 -6.60 3.78 4.37
CA THR A 130 -6.33 2.37 4.10
C THR A 130 -5.15 1.91 4.94
N GLU A 131 -5.24 0.72 5.51
CA GLU A 131 -4.11 0.00 6.07
C GLU A 131 -3.94 -1.34 5.36
N VAL A 132 -2.73 -1.61 4.89
CA VAL A 132 -2.32 -2.91 4.38
C VAL A 132 -1.25 -3.46 5.31
N ARG A 133 -1.46 -4.69 5.77
CA ARG A 133 -0.45 -5.46 6.49
C ARG A 133 -0.11 -6.70 5.71
N PHE A 134 1.16 -7.05 5.62
CA PHE A 134 1.56 -8.27 4.94
C PHE A 134 2.79 -8.93 5.58
N ARG A 135 2.91 -10.24 5.37
CA ARG A 135 4.14 -11.02 5.54
C ARG A 135 4.51 -11.62 4.19
N PHE A 136 5.73 -11.36 3.73
CA PHE A 136 6.21 -11.93 2.47
C PHE A 136 6.25 -13.47 2.53
N ASP A 137 6.14 -14.12 1.38
CA ASP A 137 6.25 -15.57 1.31
C ASP A 137 7.72 -16.02 1.21
N PRO A 138 8.30 -16.67 2.25
CA PRO A 138 9.69 -17.13 2.21
C PRO A 138 9.95 -18.23 1.17
N ALA A 139 8.92 -18.88 0.62
CA ALA A 139 9.09 -19.83 -0.48
C ALA A 139 9.36 -19.14 -1.83
N ILE A 140 9.00 -17.86 -1.96
CA ILE A 140 9.17 -17.08 -3.19
C ILE A 140 10.47 -16.26 -3.15
N PHE A 141 10.82 -15.71 -1.98
CA PHE A 141 12.00 -14.86 -1.81
C PHE A 141 13.27 -15.69 -1.56
N SER A 142 14.42 -15.15 -1.95
CA SER A 142 15.72 -15.79 -1.75
C SER A 142 16.01 -16.02 -0.26
N SER A 143 16.68 -17.13 0.05
CA SER A 143 17.15 -17.41 1.41
C SER A 143 18.00 -16.24 1.94
N GLY A 144 17.67 -15.76 3.14
CA GLY A 144 18.31 -14.59 3.77
C GLY A 144 17.77 -13.23 3.34
N ALA A 145 16.69 -13.17 2.52
CA ALA A 145 16.02 -11.91 2.25
C ALA A 145 15.33 -11.39 3.52
N GLU A 146 15.72 -10.21 3.95
CA GLU A 146 15.19 -9.54 5.14
C GLU A 146 14.96 -8.05 4.88
N PHE A 147 14.05 -7.45 5.65
CA PHE A 147 13.87 -6.01 5.60
C PHE A 147 15.01 -5.31 6.33
N ASP A 148 15.87 -4.62 5.59
CA ASP A 148 16.81 -3.65 6.15
C ASP A 148 16.10 -2.30 6.44
N PRO A 149 15.99 -1.88 7.72
CA PRO A 149 15.33 -0.64 8.08
C PRO A 149 16.02 0.63 7.57
N GLU A 150 17.34 0.62 7.37
CA GLU A 150 18.05 1.83 6.92
C GLU A 150 17.83 2.08 5.43
N THR A 151 17.82 1.02 4.61
CA THR A 151 17.38 1.11 3.20
C THR A 151 15.95 1.64 3.11
N VAL A 152 15.01 1.10 3.90
CA VAL A 152 13.62 1.57 3.91
C VAL A 152 13.57 3.03 4.33
N ARG A 153 14.21 3.41 5.44
CA ARG A 153 14.26 4.79 5.94
C ARG A 153 14.80 5.76 4.90
N GLY A 154 15.85 5.38 4.17
CA GLY A 154 16.42 6.17 3.08
C GLY A 154 15.37 6.49 2.02
N ARG A 155 14.67 5.47 1.54
CA ARG A 155 13.60 5.64 0.55
C ARG A 155 12.45 6.50 1.08
N LEU A 156 12.00 6.28 2.32
CA LEU A 156 10.92 7.07 2.92
C LEU A 156 11.29 8.56 3.01
N ARG A 157 12.56 8.88 3.33
CA ARG A 157 13.06 10.26 3.36
C ARG A 157 13.04 10.91 1.98
N GLU A 158 13.49 10.19 0.95
CA GLU A 158 13.41 10.67 -0.44
C GLU A 158 11.97 10.99 -0.84
N THR A 159 11.05 10.05 -0.56
CA THR A 159 9.62 10.23 -0.84
C THR A 159 9.04 11.44 -0.12
N ALA A 160 9.34 11.61 1.17
CA ALA A 160 8.88 12.77 1.93
C ALA A 160 9.45 14.10 1.41
N PHE A 161 10.71 14.11 0.94
CA PHE A 161 11.35 15.31 0.41
C PHE A 161 10.68 15.81 -0.88
N ILE A 162 10.26 14.90 -1.76
CA ILE A 162 9.65 15.24 -3.06
C ILE A 162 8.16 15.62 -2.91
N ASN A 163 7.48 15.07 -1.91
CA ASN A 163 6.04 15.30 -1.68
C ASN A 163 5.84 16.35 -0.57
N ALA A 164 5.95 17.63 -0.92
CA ALA A 164 5.81 18.73 0.03
C ALA A 164 4.49 18.65 0.82
N GLY A 165 4.58 18.68 2.15
CA GLY A 165 3.42 18.59 3.05
C GLY A 165 3.01 17.17 3.45
N ALA A 166 3.63 16.13 2.87
CA ALA A 166 3.49 14.75 3.33
C ALA A 166 4.29 14.52 4.61
N ALA A 167 3.68 13.88 5.60
CA ALA A 167 4.37 13.36 6.77
C ALA A 167 4.41 11.82 6.71
N ILE A 168 5.62 11.27 6.59
CA ILE A 168 5.83 9.82 6.59
C ILE A 168 6.47 9.42 7.91
N HIS A 169 5.73 8.66 8.71
CA HIS A 169 6.16 8.15 10.00
C HIS A 169 6.74 6.74 9.83
N PHE A 170 7.90 6.48 10.41
CA PHE A 170 8.57 5.20 10.30
C PHE A 170 8.89 4.62 11.67
N ARG A 171 8.43 3.39 11.94
CA ARG A 171 8.68 2.65 13.17
C ARG A 171 9.29 1.28 12.87
N VAL A 172 10.22 0.87 13.72
CA VAL A 172 10.80 -0.47 13.71
C VAL A 172 10.57 -1.06 15.10
N GLY A 173 9.98 -2.26 15.15
CA GLY A 173 9.75 -3.06 16.36
C GLY A 173 10.76 -4.19 16.47
#